data_AF-A0A4Q5Y751-F1
#
_entry.id   AF-A0A4Q5Y751-F1
#
_cell.length_a   1.000
_cell.length_b   1.000
_cell.length_c   1.000
_cell.angle_alpha   90.00
_cell.angle_beta   90.00
_cell.angle_gamma   90.00
#
_symmetry.space_group_name_H-M   'P 1'
#
loop_
_entity.id
_entity.type
_entity.pdbx_description
1 polymer ?
#
loop_
_entity_poly.entity_id
_entity_poly.type
_entity_poly.pdbx_seq_one_letter_code
_entity_poly.pdbx_strand_id
1 'polypeptide(L)' 'MDSKSLIDKTHLPGHIAIIMDGNGRWAKEKGEDRIHGHQQGVISVREVVEGCGEVGVQ' A
#
# COMPACT_ATOMS: atom_id res chain seq x y z
N MET A 1 -2.64 -16.41 7.52
CA MET A 1 -1.53 -16.10 8.45
C MET A 1 -1.44 -14.59 8.55
N ASP A 2 -1.33 -14.04 9.77
CA ASP A 2 -1.17 -12.59 9.95
C ASP A 2 0.27 -12.17 9.61
N SER A 3 0.46 -11.54 8.45
CA SER A 3 1.78 -11.09 7.99
C SER A 3 2.47 -10.13 8.96
N LYS A 4 1.73 -9.43 9.83
CA LYS A 4 2.31 -8.49 10.82
C LYS A 4 3.06 -9.22 11.93
N SER A 5 2.68 -10.45 12.24
CA SER A 5 3.37 -11.30 13.23
C SER A 5 4.79 -11.68 12.82
N LEU A 6 5.15 -11.52 11.54
CA LEU A 6 6.47 -11.82 11.00
C LEU A 6 7.43 -10.62 11.08
N ILE A 7 6.96 -9.44 11.53
CA ILE A 7 7.74 -8.21 11.55
C ILE A 7 8.54 -8.11 12.85
N ASP A 8 9.86 -7.98 12.73
CA ASP A 8 10.72 -7.63 13.87
C ASP A 8 10.58 -6.15 14.21
N LYS A 9 9.84 -5.88 15.29
CA LYS A 9 9.58 -4.51 15.78
C LYS A 9 10.83 -3.80 16.33
N THR A 10 11.92 -4.51 16.59
CA THR A 10 13.16 -3.93 17.11
C THR A 10 14.03 -3.31 16.01
N HIS A 11 13.76 -3.62 14.74
CA HIS A 11 14.50 -3.15 13.57
C HIS A 11 13.59 -2.47 12.53
N LEU A 12 12.60 -1.69 12.98
CA LEU A 12 11.73 -0.96 12.07
C LEU A 12 12.44 0.26 11.44
N PRO A 13 12.26 0.51 10.13
CA PRO A 13 12.75 1.72 9.50
C PRO A 13 12.00 2.95 10.04
N GLY A 14 12.72 4.05 10.26
CA GLY A 14 12.13 5.31 10.71
C GLY A 14 11.46 6.13 9.61
N HIS A 15 11.59 5.75 8.33
CA HIS A 15 10.91 6.37 7.19
C HIS A 15 10.91 5.40 6.01
N ILE A 16 9.77 5.28 5.33
CA ILE A 16 9.59 4.49 4.11
C ILE A 16 9.06 5.41 3.01
N ALA A 17 9.71 5.39 1.84
CA ALA A 17 9.22 6.08 0.65
C ALA A 17 8.83 5.06 -0.43
N ILE A 18 7.65 5.23 -1.02
CA ILE A 18 7.08 4.31 -2.01
C ILE A 18 6.64 5.11 -3.23
N ILE A 19 7.05 4.69 -4.42
CA ILE A 19 6.48 5.16 -5.68
C ILE A 19 5.34 4.22 -6.04
N MET A 20 4.11 4.70 -5.94
CA MET A 20 2.95 3.91 -6.36
C MET A 20 2.71 4.07 -7.86
N ASP A 21 3.11 3.06 -8.63
CA ASP A 21 2.85 2.95 -10.07
C ASP A 21 1.94 1.77 -10.40
N GLY A 22 1.32 1.79 -11.57
CA GLY A 22 0.60 0.65 -12.14
C GLY A 22 -0.91 0.74 -12.10
N ASN A 23 -1.50 1.75 -11.45
CA ASN A 23 -2.96 1.93 -11.34
C ASN A 23 -3.68 1.89 -12.70
N GLY A 24 -3.10 2.53 -13.73
CA GLY A 24 -3.68 2.51 -15.08
C GLY A 24 -3.56 1.16 -15.79
N ARG A 25 -2.50 0.39 -15.54
CA ARG A 25 -2.34 -0.99 -16.05
C ARG A 25 -3.33 -1.92 -15.36
N TRP A 26 -3.46 -1.81 -14.04
CA TRP A 26 -4.42 -2.54 -13.22
C TRP A 26 -5.86 -2.34 -13.69
N ALA A 27 -6.26 -1.10 -13.97
CA ALA A 27 -7.60 -0.82 -14.50
C ALA A 27 -7.81 -1.48 -15.87
N LYS A 28 -6.83 -1.35 -16.77
CA LYS A 28 -6.88 -1.95 -18.11
C LYS A 28 -7.01 -3.47 -18.08
N GLU A 29 -6.28 -4.15 -17.20
CA GLU A 29 -6.34 -5.61 -17.03
C GLU A 29 -7.72 -6.08 -16.57
N LYS A 30 -8.46 -5.22 -15.88
CA LYS A 30 -9.84 -5.47 -15.43
C LYS A 30 -10.91 -5.02 -16.42
N GLY A 31 -10.53 -4.44 -17.56
CA GLY A 31 -11.47 -3.87 -18.53
C GLY A 31 -12.12 -2.57 -18.05
N GLU A 32 -11.51 -1.89 -17.07
CA GLU A 32 -12.02 -0.69 -16.43
C GLU A 32 -11.35 0.58 -16.94
N ASP A 33 -12.05 1.71 -16.80
CA ASP A 33 -11.49 3.04 -17.05
C ASP A 33 -10.36 3.38 -16.07
N ARG A 34 -9.41 4.20 -16.53
CA ARG A 34 -8.25 4.65 -15.72
C ARG A 34 -8.64 5.30 -14.39
N ILE A 35 -9.80 5.94 -14.34
CA ILE A 35 -10.33 6.58 -13.12
C ILE A 35 -10.53 5.55 -12.00
N HIS A 36 -11.05 4.36 -12.32
CA HIS A 36 -11.18 3.27 -11.34
C HIS A 36 -9.83 2.83 -10.80
N GLY A 37 -8.79 2.80 -11.64
CA GLY A 37 -7.42 2.54 -11.21
C GLY A 37 -6.92 3.59 -10.21
N HIS A 38 -7.21 4.87 -10.43
CA HIS A 38 -6.86 5.93 -9.48
C HIS A 38 -7.60 5.80 -8.15
N GLN A 39 -8.90 5.52 -8.19
CA GLN A 39 -9.70 5.28 -6.98
C GLN A 39 -9.15 4.11 -6.17
N GLN A 40 -8.80 3.00 -6.84
CA GLN A 40 -8.17 1.86 -6.18
C GLN A 40 -6.81 2.23 -5.59
N GLY A 41 -6.02 3.04 -6.31
CA GLY A 41 -4.76 3.57 -5.81
C GLY A 41 -4.91 4.31 -4.48
N VAL A 42 -5.97 5.12 -4.31
CA VAL A 42 -6.25 5.82 -3.04
C VAL A 42 -6.51 4.84 -1.90
N ILE A 43 -7.26 3.77 -2.15
CA ILE A 43 -7.52 2.72 -1.16
C ILE A 43 -6.19 2.06 -0.76
N SER A 44 -5.33 1.75 -1.72
CA SER A 44 -4.03 1.15 -1.46
C SER A 44 -3.09 2.07 -0.65
N VAL A 45 -3.08 3.39 -0.90
CA VAL A 45 -2.33 4.34 -0.02
C VAL A 45 -2.81 4.20 1.41
N ARG A 46 -4.13 4.21 1.59
CA ARG A 46 -4.73 4.21 2.91
C ARG A 46 -4.37 2.95 3.69
N GLU A 47 -4.48 1.78 3.06
CA GLU A 47 -4.09 0.50 3.65
C GLU A 47 -2.60 0.46 4.03
N VAL A 48 -1.74 1.02 3.19
CA VAL A 48 -0.29 1.12 3.47
C VAL A 48 -0.02 2.02 4.66
N VAL A 49 -0.63 3.20 4.72
CA VAL A 49 -0.43 4.16 5.82
C VAL A 49 -0.97 3.61 7.13
N GLU A 50 -2.19 3.05 7.12
CA GLU A 50 -2.79 2.41 8.30
C GLU A 50 -1.92 1.23 8.79
N GLY A 51 -1.48 0.37 7.87
CA GLY A 51 -0.57 -0.74 8.19
C GLY A 51 0.76 -0.28 8.77
N CYS A 52 1.37 0.78 8.23
CA CYS A 52 2.60 1.36 8.76
C CYS A 52 2.41 1.87 10.19
N GLY A 53 1.31 2.59 10.45
CA GLY A 53 0.96 3.09 11.78
C GLY A 53 0.73 1.98 12.80
N GLU A 54 0.03 0.91 12.42
CA GLU A 54 -0.22 -0.25 13.29
C GLU A 54 1.05 -1.02 13.66
N VAL A 55 2.03 -1.07 12.74
CA VAL A 55 3.32 -1.72 12.96
C VAL A 55 4.28 -0.83 13.77
N GLY A 56 4.11 0.49 13.71
CA GLY A 56 4.91 1.47 14.45
C GLY A 56 5.99 2.17 13.63
N VAL A 57 5.84 2.22 12.30
CA VAL A 57 6.67 3.06 11.43
C VAL A 57 6.34 4.54 11.68
N GLN A 58 7.36 5.41 11.68
CA GLN A 58 7.25 6.85 11.98
C GLN A 58 7.17 7.73 10.73
#